data_AF-A0A5Y6C764-F1
#
_entry.id   AF-A0A5Y6C764-F1
#
_cell.length_a   1.000
_cell.length_b   1.000
_cell.length_c   1.000
_cell.angle_alpha   90.00
_cell.angle_beta   90.00
_cell.angle_gamma   90.00
#
_symmetry.space_group_name_H-M   'P 1'
#
loop_
_entity.id
_entity.type
_entity.pdbx_description
1 polymer ?
#
loop_
_entity_poly.entity_id
_entity_poly.type
_entity_poly.pdbx_seq_one_letter_code
_entity_poly.pdbx_strand_id
1 'polypeptide(L)'
;MIDRLENILNGGLQATDTDLRFYTHEIRELERYRNLGVKDGVIPDNYDEVWNNTHTATLEDYKINEKTQPLYTPEAEEAYRKAEEGK
;
A
#
# COMPACT_ATOMS: atom_id res chain seq x y z
N MET A 1 -0.13 4.30 -7.71
CA MET A 1 0.28 5.09 -6.53
C MET A 1 1.73 5.57 -6.60
N ILE A 2 2.70 4.77 -7.07
CA ILE A 2 4.11 5.17 -7.16
C ILE A 2 4.32 6.48 -7.93
N ASP A 3 3.88 6.56 -9.18
CA ASP A 3 4.00 7.79 -10.01
C ASP A 3 3.40 9.03 -9.33
N ARG A 4 2.33 8.83 -8.56
CA ARG A 4 1.66 9.89 -7.80
C ARG A 4 2.53 10.37 -6.63
N LEU A 5 3.13 9.44 -5.87
CA LEU A 5 4.06 9.78 -4.79
C LEU A 5 5.32 10.47 -5.34
N GLU A 6 5.82 10.06 -6.50
CA GLU A 6 6.95 10.73 -7.18
C GLU A 6 6.59 12.16 -7.58
N ASN A 7 5.40 12.37 -8.12
CA ASN A 7 4.93 13.72 -8.48
C ASN A 7 4.78 14.62 -7.23
N ILE A 8 4.30 14.07 -6.11
CA ILE A 8 4.27 14.77 -4.81
C ILE A 8 5.68 15.14 -4.36
N LEU A 9 6.62 14.20 -4.41
CA LEU A 9 8.01 14.41 -4.01
C LEU A 9 8.68 15.52 -4.84
N ASN A 10 8.35 15.59 -6.13
CA ASN A 10 8.85 16.61 -7.06
C ASN A 10 8.11 17.96 -6.94
N GLY A 11 7.15 18.09 -6.02
CA GLY A 11 6.38 19.32 -5.79
C GLY A 11 5.31 19.61 -6.84
N GLY A 12 5.02 18.67 -7.76
CA GLY A 12 3.99 18.83 -8.78
C GLY A 12 2.58 18.53 -8.26
N LEU A 13 2.46 17.93 -7.07
CA LEU A 13 1.17 17.68 -6.40
C LEU A 13 1.29 17.88 -4.89
N GLN A 14 0.27 18.46 -4.27
CA GLN A 14 0.17 18.51 -2.81
C GLN A 14 -0.29 17.14 -2.28
N ALA A 15 0.41 16.60 -1.28
CA ALA A 15 0.02 15.35 -0.63
C ALA A 15 -1.37 15.46 0.01
N THR A 16 -2.20 14.46 -0.24
CA THR A 16 -3.48 14.27 0.46
C THR A 16 -3.32 13.32 1.64
N ASP A 17 -4.32 13.27 2.50
CA ASP A 17 -4.40 12.33 3.63
C ASP A 17 -4.35 10.86 3.17
N THR A 18 -4.92 10.53 2.00
CA THR A 18 -4.79 9.20 1.41
C THR A 18 -3.36 8.88 0.96
N ASP A 19 -2.65 9.86 0.39
CA ASP A 19 -1.26 9.68 -0.04
C ASP A 19 -0.34 9.38 1.15
N LEU A 20 -0.54 10.13 2.24
CA LEU A 20 0.21 9.94 3.48
C LEU A 20 -0.10 8.57 4.10
N ARG A 21 -1.39 8.21 4.23
CA ARG A 21 -1.80 6.89 4.75
C ARG A 21 -1.17 5.75 3.96
N PHE A 22 -1.33 5.78 2.63
CA PHE A 22 -0.75 4.78 1.72
C PHE A 22 0.74 4.63 1.98
N TYR A 23 1.50 5.72 1.86
CA TYR A 23 2.94 5.68 2.01
C TYR A 23 3.37 5.13 3.37
N THR A 24 2.74 5.59 4.46
CA THR A 24 3.08 5.11 5.80
C THR A 24 2.70 3.64 6.03
N HIS A 25 1.57 3.20 5.49
CA HIS A 25 1.12 1.82 5.57
C HIS A 25 2.09 0.89 4.84
N GLU A 26 2.36 1.15 3.56
CA GLU A 26 3.22 0.29 2.72
C GLU A 26 4.64 0.16 3.28
N ILE A 27 5.22 1.25 3.81
CA ILE A 27 6.56 1.21 4.40
C ILE A 27 6.58 0.36 5.68
N ARG A 28 5.59 0.54 6.57
CA ARG A 28 5.51 -0.25 7.81
C ARG A 28 5.20 -1.72 7.54
N GLU A 29 4.37 -2.00 6.54
CA GLU A 29 4.11 -3.38 6.11
C GLU A 29 5.39 -4.03 5.57
N LEU A 30 6.14 -3.33 4.71
CA LEU A 30 7.43 -3.80 4.19
C LEU A 30 8.46 -4.06 5.31
N GLU A 31 8.51 -3.20 6.33
CA GLU A 31 9.35 -3.43 7.52
C GLU A 31 8.97 -4.76 8.22
N ARG A 32 7.68 -5.10 8.29
CA ARG A 32 7.22 -6.37 8.87
C ARG A 32 7.61 -7.57 8.00
N TYR A 33 7.47 -7.47 6.67
CA TYR A 33 7.98 -8.50 5.74
C TYR A 33 9.47 -8.78 5.99
N ARG A 34 10.28 -7.73 6.12
CA ARG A 34 11.71 -7.85 6.39
C ARG A 34 12.01 -8.45 7.76
N ASN A 35 11.24 -8.11 8.78
CA ASN A 35 11.35 -8.71 10.12
C ASN A 35 11.02 -10.21 10.14
N LEU A 36 10.15 -10.67 9.23
CA LEU A 36 9.87 -12.09 9.02
C LEU A 36 10.94 -12.80 8.17
N GLY A 37 11.96 -12.07 7.70
CA GLY A 37 13.02 -12.61 6.85
C GLY A 37 12.63 -12.79 5.39
N VAL A 38 11.49 -12.24 4.96
CA VAL A 38 11.09 -12.24 3.54
C VAL A 38 11.98 -11.25 2.80
N LYS A 39 12.69 -11.75 1.78
CA LYS A 39 13.62 -10.96 0.97
C LYS A 39 12.88 -10.21 -0.12
N ASP A 40 13.41 -9.06 -0.51
CA ASP A 40 12.92 -8.29 -1.64
C ASP A 40 12.85 -9.17 -2.91
N GLY A 41 11.72 -9.13 -3.61
CA GLY A 41 11.47 -9.91 -4.82
C GLY A 41 11.11 -11.39 -4.60
N VAL A 42 10.96 -11.85 -3.36
CA VAL A 42 10.56 -13.23 -3.04
C VAL A 42 9.10 -13.27 -2.62
N ILE A 43 8.33 -14.18 -3.23
CA ILE A 43 6.97 -14.52 -2.80
C ILE A 43 7.09 -15.74 -1.88
N PRO A 44 6.72 -15.64 -0.59
CA PRO A 44 6.78 -16.78 0.33
C PRO A 44 5.71 -17.82 -0.02
N ASP A 45 5.99 -19.09 0.27
CA ASP A 45 5.05 -20.21 -0.02
C ASP A 45 3.69 -20.02 0.66
N ASN A 46 3.67 -19.42 1.86
CA ASN A 46 2.46 -19.06 2.60
C ASN A 46 2.08 -17.58 2.40
N TYR A 47 2.16 -17.09 1.16
CA TYR A 47 1.88 -15.70 0.78
C TYR A 47 0.65 -15.11 1.45
N ASP A 48 -0.50 -15.77 1.34
CA ASP A 48 -1.76 -15.24 1.88
C ASP A 48 -1.69 -15.02 3.40
N GLU A 49 -1.05 -15.93 4.14
CA GLU A 49 -0.90 -15.81 5.59
C GLU A 49 0.06 -14.68 5.96
N VAL A 50 1.22 -14.63 5.29
CA VAL A 50 2.21 -13.57 5.52
C VAL A 50 1.58 -12.21 5.24
N TRP A 51 0.95 -12.04 4.08
CA TRP A 51 0.30 -10.79 3.68
C TRP A 51 -0.81 -10.40 4.65
N ASN A 52 -1.74 -11.31 4.97
CA ASN A 52 -2.84 -10.99 5.89
C ASN A 52 -2.34 -10.54 7.27
N ASN A 53 -1.32 -11.22 7.81
CA ASN A 53 -0.75 -10.89 9.11
C ASN A 53 -0.01 -9.54 9.09
N THR A 54 0.80 -9.26 8.06
CA THR A 54 1.53 -7.99 7.96
C THR A 54 0.63 -6.81 7.66
N HIS A 55 -0.35 -6.98 6.76
CA HIS A 55 -1.33 -5.97 6.38
C HIS A 55 -2.21 -5.60 7.56
N THR A 56 -2.85 -6.58 8.20
CA THR A 56 -3.76 -6.35 9.33
C THR A 56 -3.04 -5.71 10.51
N ALA A 57 -1.84 -6.20 10.86
CA ALA A 57 -1.07 -5.62 11.96
C ALA A 57 -0.66 -4.16 11.69
N THR A 58 -0.45 -3.78 10.43
CA THR A 58 -0.12 -2.40 10.06
C THR A 58 -1.35 -1.48 10.12
N LEU A 59 -2.52 -1.96 9.69
CA LEU A 59 -3.78 -1.24 9.87
C LEU A 59 -4.08 -0.99 11.35
N GLU A 60 -3.87 -1.99 12.20
CA GLU A 60 -4.09 -1.88 13.65
C GLU A 60 -3.14 -0.88 14.33
N ASP A 61 -1.84 -0.90 13.97
CA ASP A 61 -0.83 0.05 14.48
C ASP A 61 -1.26 1.50 14.27
N TYR A 62 -1.77 1.81 13.07
CA TYR A 62 -2.19 3.16 12.69
C TYR A 62 -3.67 3.44 12.94
N LYS A 63 -4.42 2.47 13.47
CA LYS A 63 -5.87 2.56 13.70
C LYS A 63 -6.64 2.93 12.42
N ILE A 64 -6.20 2.40 11.29
CA ILE A 64 -6.81 2.65 9.98
C ILE A 64 -7.93 1.65 9.76
N ASN A 65 -9.12 2.16 9.40
CA ASN A 65 -10.20 1.33 8.86
C ASN A 65 -10.28 1.55 7.36
N GLU A 66 -9.72 0.64 6.56
CA GLU A 66 -9.64 0.76 5.10
C GLU A 66 -10.99 0.92 4.40
N LYS A 67 -12.11 0.51 5.02
CA LYS A 67 -13.46 0.68 4.48
C LYS A 67 -13.93 2.14 4.51
N THR A 68 -13.47 2.92 5.49
CA THR A 68 -13.85 4.32 5.68
C THR A 68 -12.69 5.28 5.42
N GLN A 69 -11.45 4.77 5.44
CA GLN A 69 -10.20 5.49 5.24
C GLN A 69 -9.38 4.72 4.19
N PRO A 70 -9.74 4.83 2.91
CA PRO A 70 -9.11 4.05 1.86
C PRO A 70 -7.60 4.35 1.80
N LEU A 71 -6.84 3.30 1.44
CA LEU A 71 -5.40 3.39 1.17
C LEU A 71 -5.12 3.84 -0.27
N TYR A 72 -6.09 3.69 -1.18
CA TYR A 72 -5.93 4.05 -2.59
C TYR A 72 -6.75 5.28 -2.94
N THR A 73 -6.25 6.11 -3.85
CA THR A 73 -7.04 7.21 -4.40
C THR A 73 -8.02 6.70 -5.46
N PRO A 74 -9.13 7.41 -5.72
CA PRO A 74 -10.07 7.01 -6.77
C PRO A 74 -9.40 6.82 -8.15
N GLU A 75 -8.39 7.62 -8.47
CA GLU A 75 -7.64 7.50 -9.72
C GLU A 75 -6.81 6.22 -9.77
N ALA A 76 -6.25 5.78 -8.63
CA ALA A 76 -5.52 4.52 -8.55
C ALA A 76 -6.47 3.33 -8.70
N GLU A 77 -7.65 3.38 -8.09
CA GLU A 77 -8.69 2.37 -8.27
C GLU A 77 -9.19 2.31 -9.72
N GLU A 78 -9.39 3.47 -10.36
CA GLU A 78 -9.77 3.53 -11.77
C GLU A 78 -8.69 2.95 -12.68
N ALA A 79 -7.42 3.28 -12.43
CA ALA A 79 -6.29 2.71 -13.17
C ALA A 79 -6.22 1.18 -13.02
N TYR A 80 -6.45 0.65 -11.81
CA TYR A 80 -6.52 -0.79 -11.56
C TYR A 80 -7.66 -1.44 -12.37
N ARG A 81 -8.88 -0.88 -12.30
CA ARG A 81 -10.03 -1.42 -13.06
C ARG A 81 -9.76 -1.46 -14.56
N LYS A 82 -9.21 -0.39 -15.14
CA LYS A 82 -8.86 -0.35 -16.57
C LYS A 82 -7.81 -1.39 -16.95
N ALA A 83 -6.85 -1.66 -16.07
CA ALA A 83 -5.84 -2.68 -16.30
C ALA A 83 -6.40 -4.11 -16.22
N GLU A 84 -7.40 -4.34 -15.38
CA GLU A 84 -8.11 -5.63 -15.28
C GLU A 84 -9.07 -5.85 -16.46
N GLU A 85 -9.82 -4.83 -16.89
CA GLU A 85 -10.75 -4.92 -18.03
C GLU A 85 -10.06 -5.16 -19.38
N GLY A 86 -8.77 -4.85 -19.48
CA GLY A 86 -7.94 -5.09 -20.66
C GLY A 86 -7.25 -6.45 -20.70
N LYS A 87 -7.45 -7.32 -19.69
CA LYS A 87 -6.92 -8.70 -19.64
C LYS A 87 -7.91 -9.70 -20.20
#